data_AF-A0A970H2N3-F1
#
_entry.id   AF-A0A970H2N3-F1
#
_cell.length_a   1.000
_cell.length_b   1.000
_cell.length_c   1.000
_cell.angle_alpha   90.00
_cell.angle_beta   90.00
_cell.angle_gamma   90.00
#
_symmetry.space_group_name_H-M   'P 1'
#
loop_
_entity.id
_entity.type
_entity.pdbx_description
1 polymer ?
#
loop_
_entity_poly.entity_id
_entity_poly.type
_entity_poly.pdbx_seq_one_letter_code
_entity_poly.pdbx_strand_id
1 'polypeptide(L)'
;MKQKFEEKNGVKPWQYILIFIAVVITGTLGLLDWLMLRETILLLLTVGSIDPWSWSAIDKFSFVLFGMAWLVFIYLSAHYYKKGTANRQMWSYFLLTVGIEIMILFVGHFLAILLGKEQYSIVLALLEMLAGIGCIILSLCARFRRVKFNGEKL
;
A
#
# COMPACT_ATOMS: atom_id res chain seq x y z
N MET A 1 4.06 -30.18 -28.60
CA MET A 1 2.79 -29.87 -27.92
C MET A 1 3.01 -29.01 -26.66
N LYS A 2 3.61 -27.80 -26.78
CA LYS A 2 3.73 -26.85 -25.64
C LYS A 2 3.91 -25.37 -26.03
N GLN A 3 3.83 -25.01 -27.32
CA GLN A 3 3.99 -23.63 -27.81
C GLN A 3 2.68 -22.99 -28.30
N LYS A 4 1.52 -23.60 -28.01
CA LYS A 4 0.23 -23.20 -28.59
C LYS A 4 -0.77 -22.63 -27.57
N PHE A 5 -0.27 -21.87 -26.57
CA PHE A 5 -1.11 -21.23 -25.55
C PHE A 5 -0.79 -19.75 -25.27
N GLU A 6 0.05 -19.09 -26.08
CA GLU A 6 0.43 -17.68 -25.84
C GLU A 6 -0.06 -16.71 -26.92
N GLU A 7 -1.15 -17.04 -27.61
CA GLU A 7 -1.84 -16.09 -28.49
C GLU A 7 -3.27 -15.85 -27.99
N LYS A 8 -3.42 -15.21 -26.82
CA LYS A 8 -4.73 -14.63 -26.42
C LYS A 8 -4.65 -13.55 -25.33
N ASN A 9 -4.00 -12.45 -25.65
CA ASN A 9 -4.30 -11.06 -25.28
C ASN A 9 -3.00 -10.27 -25.31
N GLY A 10 -2.71 -9.65 -26.46
CA GLY A 10 -1.57 -8.76 -26.62
C GLY A 10 -1.66 -7.60 -25.63
N VAL A 11 -1.00 -7.75 -24.49
CA VAL A 11 -0.79 -6.66 -23.53
C VAL A 11 0.09 -5.66 -24.26
N LYS A 12 -0.48 -4.50 -24.60
CA LYS A 12 0.25 -3.48 -25.37
C LYS A 12 1.51 -3.07 -24.58
N PRO A 13 2.64 -2.73 -25.23
CA PRO A 13 3.85 -2.31 -24.53
C PRO A 13 3.61 -1.14 -23.56
N TRP A 14 2.65 -0.26 -23.90
CA TRP A 14 2.20 0.82 -23.02
C TRP A 14 1.64 0.34 -21.66
N GLN A 15 0.99 -0.82 -21.61
CA GLN A 15 0.44 -1.36 -20.36
C GLN A 15 1.52 -1.87 -19.41
N TYR A 16 2.66 -2.33 -19.92
CA TYR A 16 3.81 -2.67 -19.09
C TYR A 16 4.40 -1.44 -18.40
N ILE A 17 4.49 -0.32 -19.13
CA ILE A 17 4.95 0.96 -18.58
C ILE A 17 4.01 1.41 -17.45
N LEU A 18 2.70 1.33 -17.64
CA LEU A 18 1.72 1.67 -16.60
C LEU A 18 1.86 0.79 -15.35
N ILE A 19 2.03 -0.53 -15.51
CA ILE A 19 2.26 -1.44 -14.37
C ILE A 19 3.53 -1.06 -13.64
N PHE A 20 4.61 -0.79 -14.37
CA PHE A 20 5.89 -0.41 -13.77
C PHE A 20 5.76 0.88 -12.96
N ILE A 21 5.16 1.93 -13.52
CA ILE A 21 4.92 3.20 -12.81
C ILE A 21 4.08 2.96 -11.55
N ALA A 22 3.00 2.18 -11.64
CA ALA A 22 2.15 1.87 -10.50
C ALA A 22 2.94 1.14 -9.39
N VAL A 23 3.76 0.15 -9.74
CA VAL A 23 4.63 -0.55 -8.78
C VAL A 23 5.64 0.38 -8.14
N VAL A 24 6.24 1.31 -8.91
CA VAL A 24 7.20 2.29 -8.38
C VAL A 24 6.52 3.24 -7.38
N ILE A 25 5.32 3.74 -7.69
CA ILE A 25 4.56 4.61 -6.80
C ILE A 25 4.22 3.88 -5.50
N THR A 26 3.65 2.68 -5.59
CA THR A 26 3.36 1.83 -4.43
C THR A 26 4.63 1.52 -3.64
N GLY A 27 5.72 1.17 -4.31
CA GLY A 27 6.98 0.90 -3.63
C GLY A 27 7.52 2.12 -2.86
N THR A 28 7.34 3.32 -3.42
CA THR A 28 7.75 4.57 -2.76
C THR A 28 6.86 4.88 -1.56
N LEU A 29 5.55 4.69 -1.68
CA LEU A 29 4.60 4.84 -0.57
C LEU A 29 4.89 3.85 0.55
N GLY A 30 5.01 2.55 0.25
CA GLY A 30 5.36 1.56 1.25
C GLY A 30 6.72 1.79 1.93
N LEU A 31 7.67 2.48 1.26
CA LEU A 31 8.94 2.88 1.88
C LEU A 31 8.74 4.05 2.85
N LEU A 32 7.85 4.99 2.53
CA LEU A 32 7.39 6.03 3.45
C LEU A 32 6.72 5.42 4.68
N ASP A 33 5.80 4.47 4.49
CA ASP A 33 5.10 3.75 5.56
C ASP A 33 6.11 3.05 6.48
N TRP A 34 7.12 2.41 5.90
CA TRP A 34 8.17 1.74 6.64
C TRP A 34 8.95 2.71 7.55
N LEU A 35 9.38 3.86 7.02
CA LEU A 35 10.08 4.87 7.82
C LEU A 35 9.20 5.40 8.95
N MET A 36 7.93 5.66 8.65
CA MET A 36 6.96 6.17 9.63
C MET A 36 6.70 5.14 10.74
N LEU A 37 6.45 3.88 10.40
CA LEU A 37 6.25 2.80 11.37
C LEU A 37 7.47 2.61 12.26
N ARG A 38 8.68 2.71 11.71
CA ARG A 38 9.91 2.65 12.50
C ARG A 38 9.98 3.79 13.52
N GLU A 39 9.67 5.02 13.12
CA GLU A 39 9.61 6.14 14.06
C GLU A 39 8.58 5.92 15.17
N THR A 40 7.38 5.43 14.81
CA THR A 40 6.32 5.16 15.78
C THR A 40 6.71 4.07 16.77
N ILE A 41 7.41 3.01 16.33
CA ILE A 41 7.96 1.98 17.22
C ILE A 41 8.96 2.60 18.19
N LEU A 42 9.91 3.39 17.70
CA LEU A 42 10.92 4.03 18.56
C LEU A 42 10.27 4.96 19.59
N LEU A 43 9.23 5.70 19.21
CA LEU A 43 8.44 6.50 20.15
C LEU A 43 7.73 5.64 21.19
N LEU A 44 7.12 4.53 20.77
CA LEU A 44 6.45 3.62 21.69
C LEU A 44 7.42 3.03 22.72
N LEU A 45 8.65 2.70 22.30
CA LEU A 45 9.74 2.26 23.17
C LEU A 45 10.22 3.36 24.13
N THR A 46 10.12 4.64 23.74
CA THR A 46 10.48 5.75 24.64
C THR A 46 9.43 5.98 25.73
N VAL A 47 8.16 5.72 25.44
CA VAL A 47 7.04 5.93 26.37
C VAL A 47 6.79 4.72 27.26
N GLY A 48 6.88 3.51 26.72
CA GLY A 48 6.88 2.30 27.53
C GLY A 48 8.28 2.07 28.07
N SER A 49 8.48 2.15 29.39
CA SER A 49 9.77 2.03 30.12
C SER A 49 10.57 0.73 29.85
N ILE A 50 10.91 0.47 28.59
CA ILE A 50 11.68 -0.68 28.11
C ILE A 50 13.15 -0.35 28.26
N ASP A 51 13.93 -1.33 28.72
CA ASP A 51 15.36 -1.19 28.91
C ASP A 51 16.06 -0.65 27.66
N PRO A 52 16.90 0.40 27.79
CA PRO A 52 17.63 1.01 26.68
C PRO A 52 18.53 0.02 25.91
N TRP A 53 19.00 -1.03 26.60
CA TRP A 53 19.78 -2.11 25.99
C TRP A 53 19.01 -2.87 24.91
N SER A 54 17.69 -2.97 25.04
CA SER A 54 16.82 -3.66 24.08
C SER A 54 16.44 -2.79 22.88
N TRP A 55 16.58 -1.46 22.97
CA TRP A 55 16.17 -0.54 21.90
C TRP A 55 16.94 -0.77 20.60
N SER A 56 18.25 -0.96 20.68
CA SER A 56 19.08 -1.17 19.48
C SER A 56 18.77 -2.50 18.80
N ALA A 57 18.41 -3.53 19.57
CA ALA A 57 18.01 -4.82 19.00
C ALA A 57 16.64 -4.70 18.31
N ILE A 58 15.66 -4.11 18.99
CA ILE A 58 14.29 -3.95 18.45
C ILE A 58 14.32 -3.12 17.16
N ASP A 59 15.06 -2.02 17.13
CA ASP A 59 15.18 -1.19 15.93
C ASP A 59 15.70 -1.97 14.72
N LYS A 60 16.78 -2.75 14.90
CA LYS A 60 17.39 -3.55 13.83
C LYS A 60 16.45 -4.67 13.36
N PHE A 61 15.79 -5.36 14.28
CA PHE A 61 14.84 -6.43 13.93
C PHE A 61 13.60 -5.87 13.23
N SER A 62 13.01 -4.78 13.74
CA SER A 62 11.88 -4.10 13.10
C SER A 62 12.25 -3.60 11.71
N PHE A 63 13.44 -3.05 11.51
CA PHE A 63 13.93 -2.64 10.20
C PHE A 63 13.95 -3.80 9.21
N VAL A 64 14.56 -4.94 9.59
CA VAL A 64 14.62 -6.12 8.71
C VAL A 64 13.24 -6.70 8.43
N LEU A 65 12.39 -6.84 9.45
CA LEU A 65 11.04 -7.39 9.30
C LEU A 65 10.17 -6.53 8.38
N PHE A 66 10.17 -5.21 8.56
CA PHE A 66 9.42 -4.31 7.69
C PHE A 66 9.98 -4.28 6.27
N GLY A 67 11.30 -4.29 6.09
CA GLY A 67 11.92 -4.38 4.76
C GLY A 67 11.50 -5.66 4.03
N MET A 68 11.44 -6.79 4.74
CA MET A 68 10.97 -8.06 4.18
C MET A 68 9.48 -8.02 3.83
N ALA A 69 8.64 -7.49 4.73
CA ALA A 69 7.21 -7.32 4.49
C ALA A 69 6.94 -6.41 3.28
N TRP A 70 7.70 -5.32 3.16
CA TRP A 70 7.64 -4.38 2.03
C TRP A 70 8.00 -5.04 0.69
N LEU A 71 9.07 -5.85 0.65
CA LEU A 71 9.44 -6.61 -0.55
C LEU A 71 8.34 -7.59 -0.97
N VAL A 72 7.77 -8.33 -0.01
CA VAL A 72 6.64 -9.23 -0.26
C VAL A 72 5.45 -8.44 -0.81
N PHE A 73 5.15 -7.28 -0.22
CA PHE A 73 4.05 -6.41 -0.63
C PHE A 73 4.21 -5.86 -2.04
N ILE A 74 5.41 -5.38 -2.41
CA ILE A 74 5.72 -4.95 -3.78
C ILE A 74 5.54 -6.10 -4.77
N TYR A 75 6.08 -7.27 -4.46
CA TYR A 75 5.97 -8.44 -5.32
C TYR A 75 4.50 -8.86 -5.53
N LEU A 76 3.72 -8.85 -4.45
CA LEU A 76 2.29 -9.15 -4.48
C LEU A 76 1.54 -8.11 -5.33
N SER A 77 1.82 -6.82 -5.13
CA SER A 77 1.22 -5.72 -5.89
C SER A 77 1.52 -5.81 -7.38
N ALA A 78 2.77 -6.09 -7.76
CA ALA A 78 3.15 -6.31 -9.14
C ALA A 78 2.37 -7.47 -9.78
N HIS A 79 2.20 -8.57 -9.05
CA HIS A 79 1.39 -9.71 -9.49
C HIS A 79 -0.09 -9.35 -9.66
N TYR A 80 -0.67 -8.63 -8.69
CA TYR A 80 -2.06 -8.16 -8.78
C TYR A 80 -2.29 -7.17 -9.92
N TYR A 81 -1.33 -6.27 -10.19
CA TYR A 81 -1.44 -5.33 -11.31
C TYR A 81 -1.33 -6.03 -12.65
N LYS A 82 -0.45 -7.03 -12.79
CA LYS A 82 -0.37 -7.86 -13.99
C LYS A 82 -1.69 -8.61 -14.25
N LYS A 83 -2.25 -9.24 -13.21
CA LYS A 83 -3.55 -9.93 -13.28
C LYS A 83 -4.70 -8.94 -13.56
N GLY A 84 -4.65 -7.77 -12.95
CA GLY A 84 -5.62 -6.68 -13.14
C GLY A 84 -5.60 -6.11 -14.55
N THR A 85 -4.44 -6.00 -15.19
CA THR A 85 -4.31 -5.51 -16.56
C THR A 85 -4.97 -6.44 -17.57
N ALA A 86 -4.85 -7.76 -17.39
CA ALA A 86 -5.54 -8.75 -18.22
C ALA A 86 -7.07 -8.61 -18.15
N ASN A 87 -7.61 -8.25 -16.98
CA ASN A 87 -9.05 -8.06 -16.76
C ASN A 87 -9.51 -6.58 -16.87
N ARG A 88 -8.64 -5.66 -17.32
CA ARG A 88 -8.84 -4.19 -17.28
C ARG A 88 -9.16 -3.63 -15.87
N GLN A 89 -8.92 -4.38 -14.80
CA GLN A 89 -9.21 -4.03 -13.41
C GLN A 89 -8.00 -3.44 -12.66
N MET A 90 -6.88 -3.20 -13.35
CA MET A 90 -5.64 -2.68 -12.76
C MET A 90 -5.86 -1.48 -11.83
N TRP A 91 -6.61 -0.47 -12.27
CA TRP A 91 -6.90 0.73 -11.47
C TRP A 91 -7.61 0.44 -10.15
N SER A 92 -8.53 -0.52 -10.14
CA SER A 92 -9.23 -0.89 -8.90
C SER A 92 -8.25 -1.49 -7.89
N TYR A 93 -7.36 -2.37 -8.35
CA TYR A 93 -6.32 -2.95 -7.49
C TYR A 93 -5.32 -1.89 -7.03
N PHE A 94 -4.86 -1.01 -7.93
CA PHE A 94 -3.94 0.07 -7.58
C PHE A 94 -4.52 1.00 -6.52
N LEU A 95 -5.75 1.49 -6.71
CA LEU A 95 -6.40 2.36 -5.72
C LEU A 95 -6.65 1.67 -4.37
N LEU A 96 -6.89 0.36 -4.39
CA LEU A 96 -7.04 -0.41 -3.16
C LEU A 96 -5.71 -0.49 -2.42
N THR A 97 -4.61 -0.82 -3.12
CA THR A 97 -3.27 -0.86 -2.54
C THR A 97 -2.88 0.49 -1.95
N VAL A 98 -2.99 1.56 -2.73
CA VAL A 98 -2.66 2.93 -2.29
C VAL A 98 -3.55 3.38 -1.13
N GLY A 99 -4.85 3.03 -1.17
CA GLY A 99 -5.76 3.33 -0.06
C GLY A 99 -5.38 2.64 1.24
N ILE A 100 -4.85 1.40 1.16
CA ILE A 100 -4.33 0.69 2.34
C ILE A 100 -3.04 1.34 2.85
N GLU A 101 -2.10 1.70 1.97
CA GLU A 101 -0.85 2.40 2.35
C GLU A 101 -1.15 3.72 3.07
N ILE A 102 -2.04 4.55 2.50
CA ILE A 102 -2.47 5.80 3.14
C ILE A 102 -3.15 5.55 4.50
N MET A 103 -3.90 4.46 4.64
CA MET A 103 -4.49 4.08 5.93
C MET A 103 -3.44 3.68 6.97
N ILE A 104 -2.38 2.99 6.54
CA ILE A 104 -1.26 2.64 7.42
C ILE A 104 -0.54 3.92 7.87
N LEU A 105 -0.29 4.88 6.97
CA LEU A 105 0.27 6.19 7.33
C LEU A 105 -0.60 6.93 8.34
N PHE A 106 -1.90 6.99 8.09
CA PHE A 106 -2.84 7.62 9.01
C PHE A 106 -2.75 7.02 10.42
N VAL A 107 -2.73 5.69 10.54
CA VAL A 107 -2.56 5.00 11.83
C VAL A 107 -1.23 5.35 12.47
N GLY A 108 -0.15 5.40 11.68
CA GLY A 108 1.18 5.81 12.13
C GLY A 108 1.22 7.23 12.70
N HIS A 109 0.67 8.21 11.97
CA HIS A 109 0.58 9.60 12.41
C HIS A 109 -0.36 9.77 13.61
N PHE A 110 -1.50 9.08 13.61
CA PHE A 110 -2.44 9.12 14.72
C PHE A 110 -1.81 8.58 16.01
N LEU A 111 -1.06 7.48 15.94
CA LEU A 111 -0.28 6.97 17.08
C LEU A 111 0.78 7.97 17.54
N ALA A 112 1.51 8.61 16.62
CA ALA A 112 2.52 9.61 16.96
C ALA A 112 1.92 10.84 17.67
N ILE A 113 0.73 11.29 17.24
CA ILE A 113 -0.03 12.37 17.89
C ILE A 113 -0.48 11.95 19.30
N LEU A 114 -1.00 10.73 19.45
CA LEU A 114 -1.40 10.19 20.76
C LEU A 114 -0.22 10.10 21.75
N LEU A 115 0.98 9.83 21.25
CA LEU A 115 2.22 9.78 22.04
C LEU A 115 2.82 11.18 22.30
N GLY A 116 2.14 12.27 21.89
CA GLY A 116 2.50 13.63 22.26
C GLY A 116 3.60 14.27 21.39
N LYS A 117 3.87 13.74 20.19
CA LYS A 117 4.79 14.41 19.25
C LYS A 117 4.07 15.61 18.59
N GLU A 118 4.36 16.82 19.07
CA GLU A 118 3.72 18.06 18.58
C GLU A 118 4.10 18.45 17.13
N GLN A 119 5.07 17.79 16.51
CA GLN A 119 5.49 18.09 15.14
C GLN A 119 4.50 17.64 14.06
N TYR A 120 3.55 16.75 14.38
CA TYR A 120 2.59 16.23 13.40
C TYR A 120 1.33 17.07 13.34
N SER A 121 1.03 17.63 12.16
CA SER A 121 -0.16 18.45 11.96
C SER A 121 -1.42 17.59 11.91
N ILE A 122 -2.38 17.87 12.78
CA ILE A 122 -3.70 17.20 12.81
C ILE A 122 -4.41 17.32 11.45
N VAL A 123 -4.19 18.43 10.74
CA VAL A 123 -4.75 18.66 9.40
C VAL A 123 -4.24 17.62 8.40
N LEU A 124 -2.97 17.24 8.49
CA LEU A 124 -2.38 16.22 7.61
C LEU A 124 -3.01 14.85 7.87
N ALA A 125 -3.14 14.46 9.15
CA ALA A 125 -3.78 13.20 9.53
C ALA A 125 -5.24 13.12 9.06
N LEU A 126 -6.00 14.22 9.16
CA LEU A 126 -7.36 14.28 8.62
C LEU A 126 -7.40 14.14 7.09
N LEU A 127 -6.46 14.77 6.39
CA LEU A 127 -6.36 14.67 4.94
C LEU A 127 -6.02 13.25 4.49
N GLU A 128 -5.10 12.58 5.18
CA GLU A 128 -4.75 11.18 4.94
C GLU A 128 -5.95 10.26 5.20
N MET A 129 -6.70 10.48 6.28
CA MET A 129 -7.91 9.72 6.57
C MET A 129 -8.92 9.86 5.41
N LEU A 130 -9.20 11.08 4.97
CA LEU A 130 -10.14 11.35 3.88
C LEU A 130 -9.63 10.76 2.55
N ALA A 131 -8.35 10.90 2.25
CA ALA A 131 -7.73 10.36 1.04
C ALA A 131 -7.75 8.82 1.02
N GLY A 132 -7.44 8.17 2.15
CA GLY A 132 -7.45 6.72 2.31
C GLY A 132 -8.87 6.15 2.16
N ILE A 133 -9.85 6.70 2.88
CA ILE A 133 -11.27 6.32 2.77
C ILE A 133 -11.75 6.55 1.34
N GLY A 134 -11.45 7.71 0.75
CA GLY A 134 -11.82 8.05 -0.62
C GLY A 134 -11.28 7.05 -1.63
N CYS A 135 -10.01 6.67 -1.53
CA CYS A 135 -9.39 5.68 -2.42
C CYS A 135 -10.01 4.29 -2.29
N ILE A 136 -10.31 3.84 -1.06
CA ILE A 136 -10.95 2.55 -0.80
C ILE A 136 -12.38 2.53 -1.35
N ILE A 137 -13.17 3.57 -1.07
CA ILE A 137 -14.55 3.70 -1.59
C ILE A 137 -14.53 3.75 -3.12
N LEU A 138 -13.64 4.54 -3.72
CA LEU A 138 -13.55 4.64 -5.18
C LEU A 138 -13.16 3.29 -5.80
N SER A 139 -12.24 2.54 -5.17
CA SER A 139 -11.88 1.21 -5.62
C SER A 139 -13.07 0.24 -5.55
N LEU A 140 -13.81 0.23 -4.45
CA LEU A 140 -14.99 -0.61 -4.28
C LEU A 140 -16.10 -0.23 -5.26
N CYS A 141 -16.38 1.07 -5.44
CA CYS A 141 -17.35 1.55 -6.41
C CYS A 141 -16.96 1.21 -7.86
N ALA A 142 -15.68 1.33 -8.22
CA ALA A 142 -15.17 0.96 -9.53
C ALA A 142 -15.30 -0.56 -9.80
N ARG A 143 -15.17 -1.37 -8.74
CA ARG A 143 -15.39 -2.82 -8.79
C ARG A 143 -16.88 -3.15 -8.94
N PHE A 144 -17.75 -2.56 -8.11
CA PHE A 144 -19.20 -2.80 -8.13
C PHE A 144 -19.88 -2.30 -9.41
N ARG A 145 -19.53 -1.10 -9.90
CA ARG A 145 -20.12 -0.53 -11.12
C ARG A 145 -19.85 -1.41 -12.35
N ARG A 146 -18.73 -2.12 -12.37
CA ARG A 146 -18.40 -3.06 -13.46
C ARG A 146 -19.03 -4.43 -13.33
N VAL A 147 -19.18 -4.97 -12.11
CA VAL A 147 -19.94 -6.22 -11.90
C VAL A 147 -21.38 -6.04 -12.37
N LYS A 148 -22.01 -4.90 -12.04
CA LYS A 148 -23.37 -4.58 -12.49
C LYS A 148 -23.48 -4.53 -14.03
N PHE A 149 -22.53 -3.88 -14.70
CA PHE A 149 -22.53 -3.77 -16.17
C PHE A 149 -22.30 -5.10 -16.91
N ASN A 150 -21.62 -6.06 -16.27
CA ASN A 150 -21.42 -7.40 -16.83
C ASN A 150 -22.61 -8.34 -16.55
N GLY A 151 -23.40 -8.06 -15.51
CA GLY A 151 -24.62 -8.79 -15.18
C GLY A 151 -25.82 -8.44 -16.07
N GLU A 152 -25.86 -7.25 -16.66
CA GLU A 152 -26.88 -6.85 -17.64
C GLU A 152 -26.62 -7.39 -19.07
N LYS A 153 -25.51 -8.11 -19.28
CA LYS A 153 -25.14 -8.73 -20.57
C LYS A 153 -25.29 -10.26 -20.60
N LEU A 154 -25.85 -10.85 -19.55
CA LEU A 154 -26.24 -12.27 -19.49
C LEU A 154 -27.74 -12.38 -19.72
#